data_AF-T0MEQ9-F1
#
_entry.id   AF-T0MEQ9-F1
#
_cell.length_a   1.000
_cell.length_b   1.000
_cell.length_c   1.000
_cell.angle_alpha   90.00
_cell.angle_beta   90.00
_cell.angle_gamma   90.00
#
_symmetry.space_group_name_H-M   'P 1'
#
loop_
_entity.id
_entity.type
_entity.pdbx_description
1 polymer ?
#
loop_
_entity_poly.entity_id
_entity_poly.type
_entity_poly.pdbx_seq_one_letter_code
_entity_poly.pdbx_strand_id
1 'polypeptide(L)'
;KRDEQNAHLPIIEANEQAKVQQINLHDLKTTAPPLMTESDLLQAMKTAGRDIEDKALSNLMKEIKGIGTSATRPDTIGKLKKECIDGSQPYLI
;
A
#
# COMPACT_ATOMS: atom_id res chain seq x y z
N LYS A 1 2.34 -13.44 11.95
CA LYS A 1 3.51 -13.44 11.04
C LYS A 1 4.45 -12.28 11.40
N ARG A 2 4.95 -12.26 12.64
CA ARG A 2 5.82 -11.19 13.15
C ARG A 2 7.14 -11.75 13.72
N ASP A 3 7.38 -13.04 13.51
CA ASP A 3 8.42 -13.81 14.20
C ASP A 3 9.67 -14.05 13.34
N GLU A 4 9.65 -13.68 12.06
CA GLU A 4 10.81 -13.82 11.15
C GLU A 4 11.81 -12.65 11.24
N GLN A 5 11.42 -11.52 11.82
CA GLN A 5 12.27 -10.32 11.89
C GLN A 5 13.31 -10.38 13.03
N ASN A 6 13.25 -11.38 13.91
CA ASN A 6 14.18 -11.60 15.02
C ASN A 6 14.98 -12.91 14.85
N ALA A 7 15.29 -13.32 13.62
CA ALA A 7 16.24 -14.40 13.40
C ALA A 7 17.66 -13.89 13.69
N HIS A 8 18.29 -14.39 14.76
CA HIS A 8 19.70 -14.11 15.04
C HIS A 8 20.56 -14.80 13.98
N LEU A 9 21.08 -14.01 13.03
CA LEU A 9 22.00 -14.52 12.03
C LEU A 9 23.37 -14.80 12.68
N PRO A 10 24.07 -15.90 12.31
CA PRO A 10 25.42 -16.15 12.78
C PRO A 10 26.39 -15.08 12.25
N ILE A 11 27.48 -14.86 12.98
CA ILE A 11 28.58 -14.00 12.53
C ILE A 11 29.37 -14.78 11.47
N ILE A 12 29.63 -14.15 10.32
CA ILE A 12 30.40 -14.72 9.21
C ILE A 12 31.50 -13.76 8.76
N GLU A 13 32.59 -14.28 8.20
CA GLU A 13 33.65 -13.48 7.60
C GLU A 13 33.51 -13.37 6.07
N ALA A 14 34.08 -12.31 5.49
CA ALA A 14 34.10 -12.16 4.04
C ALA A 14 34.89 -13.32 3.39
N ASN A 15 34.28 -13.98 2.41
CA ASN A 15 34.80 -15.18 1.72
C ASN A 15 34.74 -16.49 2.52
N GLU A 16 34.00 -16.54 3.63
CA GLU A 16 33.71 -17.80 4.32
C GLU A 16 32.87 -18.74 3.42
N GLN A 17 33.28 -20.00 3.29
CA GLN A 17 32.59 -20.98 2.46
C GLN A 17 31.44 -21.65 3.22
N ALA A 18 30.22 -21.55 2.69
CA ALA A 18 29.05 -22.25 3.21
C ALA A 18 28.72 -23.51 2.40
N LYS A 19 28.24 -24.55 3.08
CA LYS A 19 27.70 -25.75 2.41
C LYS A 19 26.24 -25.52 2.03
N VAL A 20 25.90 -25.81 0.79
CA VAL A 20 24.50 -25.81 0.32
C VAL A 20 23.78 -26.98 0.96
N GLN A 21 22.85 -26.72 1.88
CA GLN A 21 22.04 -27.75 2.54
C GLN A 21 20.86 -28.19 1.66
N GLN A 22 20.22 -27.24 0.97
CA GLN A 22 19.04 -27.50 0.15
C GLN A 22 18.90 -26.43 -0.93
N ILE A 23 18.41 -26.85 -2.11
CA ILE A 23 18.03 -25.96 -3.20
C ILE A 23 16.52 -26.07 -3.38
N ASN A 24 15.81 -24.95 -3.25
CA ASN A 24 14.36 -24.87 -3.44
C ASN A 24 14.05 -23.94 -4.60
N LEU A 25 13.49 -24.49 -5.67
CA LEU A 25 12.97 -23.71 -6.80
C LEU A 25 11.64 -23.08 -6.39
N HIS A 26 11.56 -21.75 -6.48
CA HIS A 26 10.36 -21.00 -6.14
C HIS A 26 9.71 -20.47 -7.41
N ASP A 27 8.60 -21.08 -7.81
CA ASP A 27 7.78 -20.59 -8.91
C ASP A 27 6.89 -19.43 -8.43
N LEU A 28 7.36 -18.21 -8.66
CA LEU A 28 6.64 -16.99 -8.28
C LEU A 28 5.75 -16.49 -9.42
N LYS A 29 4.58 -15.93 -9.07
CA LYS A 29 3.68 -15.23 -9.99
C LYS A 29 3.30 -13.87 -9.41
N THR A 30 3.13 -12.89 -10.29
CA THR A 30 2.57 -11.59 -9.92
C THR A 30 1.08 -11.72 -9.63
N THR A 31 0.60 -11.05 -8.60
CA THR A 31 -0.82 -10.90 -8.33
C THR A 31 -1.28 -9.50 -8.71
N ALA A 32 -2.55 -9.36 -9.09
CA ALA A 32 -3.14 -8.04 -9.26
C ALA A 32 -3.06 -7.23 -7.94
N PRO A 33 -3.03 -5.89 -8.02
CA PRO A 33 -3.14 -5.05 -6.84
C PRO A 33 -4.41 -5.39 -6.04
N PRO A 34 -4.34 -5.41 -4.71
CA PRO A 34 -5.52 -5.62 -3.89
C PRO A 34 -6.54 -4.50 -4.13
N LEU A 35 -7.82 -4.85 -4.07
CA LEU A 35 -8.88 -3.85 -4.03
C LEU A 35 -8.73 -2.99 -2.77
N MET A 36 -9.15 -1.73 -2.86
CA MET A 36 -9.02 -0.80 -1.75
C MET A 36 -10.08 -1.11 -0.70
N THR A 37 -9.76 -0.95 0.58
CA THR A 37 -10.76 -0.81 1.64
C THR A 37 -11.16 0.66 1.81
N GLU A 38 -12.18 0.95 2.61
CA GLU A 38 -12.49 2.35 2.97
C GLU A 38 -11.31 3.06 3.65
N SER A 39 -10.56 2.35 4.49
CA SER A 39 -9.32 2.87 5.08
C SER A 39 -8.25 3.18 4.04
N ASP A 40 -8.08 2.31 3.04
CA ASP A 40 -7.11 2.54 1.97
C ASP A 40 -7.51 3.76 1.14
N LEU A 41 -8.81 3.93 0.86
CA LEU A 41 -9.33 5.07 0.12
C LEU A 41 -9.13 6.38 0.92
N LEU A 42 -9.42 6.38 2.22
CA LEU A 42 -9.15 7.53 3.10
C LEU A 42 -7.67 7.90 3.10
N GLN A 43 -6.79 6.90 3.14
CA GLN A 43 -5.34 7.11 3.07
C GLN A 43 -4.93 7.68 1.70
N ALA A 44 -5.45 7.13 0.61
CA ALA A 44 -5.18 7.62 -0.74
C ALA A 44 -5.64 9.07 -0.92
N MET A 45 -6.83 9.43 -0.44
CA MET A 45 -7.31 10.82 -0.44
C MET A 45 -6.36 11.75 0.31
N LYS A 46 -5.85 11.31 1.48
CA LYS A 46 -4.88 12.08 2.27
C LYS A 46 -3.53 12.25 1.56
N THR A 47 -3.12 11.27 0.76
CA THR A 47 -1.80 11.24 0.11
C THR A 47 -1.85 11.37 -1.41
N ALA A 48 -2.94 11.89 -1.97
CA ALA A 48 -3.23 11.91 -3.40
C ALA A 48 -2.16 12.63 -4.27
N GLY A 49 -1.25 13.40 -3.66
CA GLY A 49 -0.12 14.02 -4.35
C GLY A 49 1.17 13.19 -4.40
N ARG A 50 1.19 11.95 -3.88
CA ARG A 50 2.42 11.14 -3.84
C ARG A 50 2.93 10.76 -5.23
N ASP A 51 2.02 10.52 -6.16
CA ASP A 51 2.34 10.01 -7.50
C ASP A 51 2.48 11.14 -8.53
N ILE A 52 2.49 12.40 -8.08
CA ILE A 52 2.72 13.57 -8.94
C ILE A 52 4.22 13.75 -9.16
N GLU A 53 4.63 13.74 -10.43
CA GLU A 53 6.04 13.89 -10.84
C GLU A 53 6.61 15.27 -10.51
N ASP A 54 5.80 16.33 -10.65
CA ASP A 54 6.18 17.69 -10.26
C ASP A 54 6.27 17.80 -8.73
N LYS A 55 7.50 17.98 -8.25
CA LYS A 55 7.80 18.10 -6.82
C LYS A 55 7.10 19.26 -6.15
N ALA A 56 6.94 20.40 -6.83
CA ALA A 56 6.26 21.57 -6.27
C ALA A 56 4.77 21.28 -6.04
N LEU A 57 4.11 20.66 -7.03
CA LEU A 57 2.70 20.26 -6.91
C LEU A 57 2.51 19.13 -5.87
N SER A 58 3.38 18.12 -5.85
CA SER A 58 3.35 17.06 -4.82
C SER A 58 3.48 17.65 -3.41
N ASN A 59 4.38 18.62 -3.22
CA ASN A 59 4.60 19.24 -1.92
C ASN A 59 3.41 20.10 -1.49
N LEU A 60 2.82 20.88 -2.41
CA LEU A 60 1.61 21.63 -2.15
C LEU A 60 0.46 20.70 -1.73
N MET A 61 0.27 19.58 -2.44
CA MET A 61 -0.74 18.58 -2.08
C MET A 61 -0.51 17.98 -0.70
N LYS A 62 0.73 17.72 -0.30
CA LYS A 62 1.05 17.27 1.07
C LYS A 62 0.70 18.33 2.11
N GLU A 63 1.00 19.60 1.84
CA GLU A 63 0.72 20.72 2.73
C GLU A 63 -0.79 20.91 2.97
N ILE A 64 -1.60 20.89 1.90
CA ILE A 64 -3.07 20.96 2.00
C ILE A 64 -3.70 19.64 2.48
N LYS A 65 -2.89 18.61 2.77
CA LYS A 65 -3.27 17.29 3.28
C LYS A 65 -4.08 16.44 2.30
N GLY A 66 -3.84 16.60 1.00
CA GLY A 66 -4.42 15.80 -0.08
C GLY A 66 -5.78 16.34 -0.56
N ILE A 67 -6.66 15.44 -0.96
CA ILE A 67 -8.00 15.75 -1.50
C ILE A 67 -9.02 15.74 -0.37
N GLY A 68 -9.79 16.83 -0.28
CA GLY A 68 -10.76 17.06 0.79
C GLY A 68 -10.14 17.23 2.17
N THR A 69 -10.96 17.53 3.16
CA THR A 69 -10.54 17.74 4.55
C THR A 69 -10.91 16.53 5.42
N SER A 70 -10.31 16.43 6.61
CA SER A 70 -10.62 15.33 7.54
C SER A 70 -12.12 15.20 7.84
N ALA A 71 -12.87 16.31 7.81
CA ALA A 71 -14.31 16.34 8.09
C ALA A 71 -15.17 15.91 6.89
N THR A 72 -14.70 16.10 5.65
CA THR A 72 -15.54 15.93 4.44
C THR A 72 -15.31 14.60 3.72
N ARG A 73 -14.22 13.89 4.02
CA ARG A 73 -13.91 12.60 3.39
C ARG A 73 -14.95 11.52 3.65
N PRO A 74 -15.44 11.29 4.89
CA PRO A 74 -16.45 10.26 5.14
C PRO A 74 -17.73 10.50 4.34
N ASP A 75 -18.22 11.75 4.32
CA ASP A 75 -19.43 12.12 3.57
C ASP A 75 -19.27 11.92 2.06
N THR A 76 -18.08 12.25 1.53
CA THR A 76 -17.78 12.08 0.09
C THR A 76 -17.76 10.59 -0.29
N ILE A 77 -17.08 9.76 0.49
CA ILE A 77 -17.04 8.31 0.28
C ILE A 77 -18.45 7.72 0.40
N GLY A 78 -19.22 8.14 1.41
CA GLY A 78 -20.59 7.70 1.61
C GLY A 78 -21.52 8.04 0.43
N LYS A 79 -21.32 9.19 -0.22
CA LYS A 79 -22.03 9.55 -1.46
C LYS A 79 -21.64 8.63 -2.62
N LEU A 80 -20.35 8.42 -2.85
CA LEU A 80 -19.87 7.56 -3.95
C LEU A 80 -20.36 6.11 -3.82
N LYS A 81 -20.48 5.60 -2.59
CA LYS A 81 -21.06 4.27 -2.33
C LYS A 81 -22.54 4.17 -2.70
N LYS A 82 -23.31 5.25 -2.57
CA LYS A 82 -24.76 5.28 -2.88
C LYS A 82 -25.04 5.39 -4.37
N GLU A 83 -24.20 6.11 -5.10
CA GLU A 83 -24.33 6.32 -6.55
C GLU A 83 -23.84 5.11 -7.37
N CYS A 84 -23.25 4.10 -6.73
CA CYS A 84 -22.83 2.88 -7.42
C CYS A 84 -24.05 2.07 -7.88
N ILE A 85 -24.29 2.13 -9.19
CA ILE A 85 -25.29 1.37 -9.93
C ILE A 85 -24.94 -0.11 -9.75
N ASP A 86 -25.92 -0.93 -9.35
CA ASP A 86 -25.87 -2.40 -9.23
C ASP A 86 -25.57 -3.02 -7.85
N GLY A 87 -25.35 -2.22 -6.79
CA GLY A 87 -25.22 -2.75 -5.41
C GLY A 87 -23.98 -3.62 -5.17
N SER A 88 -23.16 -3.83 -6.21
CA SER A 88 -21.80 -4.34 -6.11
C SER A 88 -20.86 -3.15 -5.88
N GLN A 89 -19.97 -3.25 -4.89
CA GLN A 89 -18.88 -2.29 -4.72
C GLN A 89 -17.61 -2.94 -5.29
N PRO A 90 -17.39 -2.93 -6.62
CA PRO A 90 -16.31 -3.71 -7.24
C PRO A 90 -14.91 -3.20 -6.88
N TYR A 91 -14.80 -1.99 -6.32
CA TYR A 91 -13.55 -1.29 -6.03
C TYR A 91 -13.32 -1.05 -4.54
N LEU A 92 -14.27 -1.45 -3.67
CA LEU A 92 -14.14 -1.38 -2.22
C LEU A 92 -14.45 -2.75 -1.60
N ILE A 93 -13.50 -3.28 -0.81
CA ILE A 93 -13.72 -4.48 0.03
C ILE A 93 -14.48 -4.09 1.30
#